data_AF-A0A444WRG7-F1
#
_entry.id   AF-A0A444WRG7-F1
#
_cell.length_a   1.000
_cell.length_b   1.000
_cell.length_c   1.000
_cell.angle_alpha   90.00
_cell.angle_beta   90.00
_cell.angle_gamma   90.00
#
_symmetry.space_group_name_H-M   'P 1'
#
loop_
_entity.id
_entity.type
_entity.pdbx_description
1 polymer ?
#
loop_
_entity_poly.entity_id
_entity_poly.type
_entity_poly.pdbx_seq_one_letter_code
_entity_poly.pdbx_strand_id
1 'polypeptide(L)'
;MTYLQFQGCDGSVLLDSSGTIISEKRSNPNRNSARGFEVIDEIKSALEKACPETVSCADILAIAARDSTVLVSILFIFWHSLYPYLNLG
;
A
#
# COMPACT_ATOMS: atom_id res chain seq x y z
N MET A 1 -27.87 3.53 -4.25
CA MET A 1 -26.55 3.02 -4.66
C MET A 1 -25.53 3.62 -3.70
N THR A 2 -25.26 2.92 -2.62
CA THR A 2 -24.23 3.30 -1.64
C THR A 2 -22.89 3.04 -2.30
N TYR A 3 -22.32 4.04 -2.95
CA TYR A 3 -20.89 4.06 -3.20
C TYR A 3 -20.21 4.09 -1.83
N LEU A 4 -19.24 3.21 -1.59
CA LEU A 4 -18.22 3.46 -0.56
C LEU A 4 -17.57 4.80 -0.96
N GLN A 5 -18.01 5.88 -0.33
CA GLN A 5 -17.33 7.17 -0.43
C GLN A 5 -16.00 7.02 0.28
N PHE A 6 -14.98 7.73 -0.21
CA PHE A 6 -13.68 7.83 0.42
C PHE A 6 -13.84 8.46 1.82
N GLN A 7 -14.02 7.64 2.85
CA GLN A 7 -14.33 8.04 4.22
C GLN A 7 -13.06 8.13 5.09
N GLY A 8 -11.97 8.60 4.48
CA GLY A 8 -10.66 8.72 5.13
C GLY A 8 -9.74 7.52 4.85
N CYS A 9 -8.74 7.34 5.71
CA CYS A 9 -7.77 6.24 5.63
C CYS A 9 -8.25 5.03 6.43
N ASP A 10 -9.39 4.46 6.04
CA ASP A 10 -10.07 3.36 6.74
C ASP A 10 -9.83 1.98 6.08
N GLY A 11 -9.12 1.94 4.95
CA GLY A 11 -8.83 0.72 4.20
C GLY A 11 -9.97 0.24 3.30
N SER A 12 -11.03 1.04 3.12
CA SER A 12 -12.19 0.70 2.27
C SER A 12 -11.81 0.36 0.83
N VAL A 13 -10.75 0.99 0.30
CA VAL A 13 -10.23 0.76 -1.06
C VAL A 13 -9.75 -0.67 -1.29
N LEU A 14 -9.43 -1.41 -0.22
CA LEU A 14 -8.95 -2.79 -0.30
C LEU A 14 -10.10 -3.79 -0.47
N LEU A 15 -11.33 -3.40 -0.13
CA LEU A 15 -12.48 -4.30 -0.15
C LEU A 15 -12.91 -4.63 -1.58
N ASP A 16 -13.20 -5.92 -1.82
CA ASP A 16 -13.80 -6.37 -3.07
C ASP A 16 -15.32 -6.24 -3.06
N SER A 17 -15.90 -6.25 -4.26
CA SER A 17 -17.35 -6.20 -4.41
C SER A 17 -18.01 -7.45 -3.82
N SER A 18 -19.00 -7.24 -2.94
CA SER A 18 -19.75 -8.32 -2.31
C SER A 18 -21.22 -7.91 -2.14
N GLY A 19 -22.14 -8.75 -2.61
CA GLY A 19 -23.58 -8.49 -2.55
C GLY A 19 -23.96 -7.14 -3.16
N THR A 20 -24.48 -6.23 -2.34
CA THR A 20 -24.88 -4.87 -2.72
C THR A 20 -23.75 -3.84 -2.67
N ILE A 21 -22.57 -4.23 -2.18
CA ILE A 21 -21.41 -3.34 -2.01
C ILE A 21 -20.58 -3.32 -3.29
N ILE A 22 -20.39 -2.12 -3.84
CA ILE A 22 -19.54 -1.88 -4.99
C ILE A 22 -18.19 -1.38 -4.49
N SER A 23 -17.14 -2.14 -4.82
CA SER A 23 -15.76 -1.81 -4.42
C SER A 23 -15.31 -0.48 -5.00
N GLU A 24 -14.58 0.30 -4.20
CA GLU A 24 -13.90 1.51 -4.66
C GLU A 24 -12.83 1.23 -5.72
N LYS A 25 -12.32 -0.01 -5.81
CA LYS A 25 -11.43 -0.45 -6.91
C LYS A 25 -12.07 -0.26 -8.28
N ARG A 26 -13.41 -0.26 -8.36
CA ARG A 26 -14.18 -0.09 -9.60
C ARG A 26 -14.56 1.36 -9.89
N SER A 27 -14.24 2.29 -9.00
CA SER A 27 -14.49 3.72 -9.23
C SER A 27 -13.67 4.23 -10.42
N ASN A 28 -14.15 5.28 -11.10
CA ASN A 28 -13.47 5.87 -12.25
C ASN A 28 -11.97 6.16 -12.04
N PRO A 29 -11.51 6.72 -10.89
CA PRO A 29 -10.08 6.97 -10.70
C PRO A 29 -9.24 5.70 -10.44
N ASN A 30 -9.85 4.63 -9.91
CA ASN A 30 -9.11 3.42 -9.49
C ASN A 30 -9.17 2.29 -10.52
N ARG A 31 -10.25 2.21 -11.31
CA ARG A 31 -10.47 1.15 -12.28
C ARG A 31 -9.34 1.15 -13.31
N ASN A 32 -8.61 0.04 -13.41
CA ASN A 32 -7.45 -0.13 -14.28
C ASN A 32 -6.31 0.88 -14.00
N SER A 33 -6.22 1.42 -12.79
CA SER A 33 -5.25 2.45 -12.40
C SER A 33 -4.56 2.10 -11.08
N ALA A 34 -5.35 1.90 -10.02
CA ALA A 34 -4.86 1.47 -8.72
C ALA A 34 -4.29 0.04 -8.81
N ARG A 35 -3.17 -0.20 -8.12
CA ARG A 35 -2.37 -1.43 -8.21
C ARG A 35 -1.61 -1.71 -6.92
N GLY A 36 -1.10 -2.93 -6.77
CA GLY A 36 -0.32 -3.35 -5.60
C GLY A 36 -1.16 -3.92 -4.46
N PHE A 37 -2.41 -4.32 -4.73
CA PHE A 37 -3.29 -4.92 -3.74
C PHE A 37 -2.74 -6.25 -3.23
N GLU A 38 -2.11 -7.01 -4.12
CA GLU A 38 -1.53 -8.33 -3.85
C GLU A 38 -0.40 -8.23 -2.82
N VAL A 39 0.41 -7.17 -2.90
CA VAL A 39 1.50 -6.90 -1.94
C VAL A 39 0.93 -6.60 -0.55
N ILE A 40 -0.18 -5.85 -0.48
CA ILE A 40 -0.86 -5.56 0.79
C ILE A 40 -1.44 -6.84 1.40
N ASP A 41 -2.01 -7.73 0.59
CA ASP A 41 -2.53 -9.04 1.03
C ASP A 41 -1.41 -9.94 1.57
N GLU A 42 -0.24 -9.96 0.93
CA GLU A 42 0.94 -10.68 1.41
C GLU A 42 1.42 -10.15 2.77
N ILE A 43 1.49 -8.82 2.92
CA ILE A 43 1.87 -8.20 4.20
C ILE A 43 0.86 -8.57 5.29
N LYS A 44 -0.45 -8.47 5.02
CA LYS A 44 -1.49 -8.84 5.98
C LYS A 44 -1.40 -10.32 6.35
N SER A 45 -1.17 -11.21 5.38
CA SER A 45 -1.00 -12.64 5.64
C SER A 45 0.21 -12.93 6.53
N ALA A 46 1.34 -12.25 6.30
CA ALA A 46 2.52 -12.39 7.13
C ALA A 46 2.28 -11.87 8.57
N LEU A 47 1.59 -10.73 8.69
CA LEU A 47 1.25 -10.15 9.99
C LEU A 47 0.26 -11.01 10.76
N GLU A 48 -0.78 -11.53 10.14
CA GLU A 48 -1.74 -12.42 10.84
C GLU A 48 -1.10 -13.71 11.34
N LYS A 49 -0.02 -14.19 10.70
CA LYS A 49 0.77 -15.33 11.19
C LYS A 49 1.60 -14.98 12.43
N ALA A 50 2.07 -13.73 12.53
CA ALA A 50 2.93 -13.28 13.61
C ALA A 50 2.15 -12.70 14.80
N CYS A 51 1.12 -11.91 14.51
CA CYS A 51 0.25 -11.20 15.44
C CYS A 51 -1.22 -11.19 14.93
N PRO A 52 -1.99 -12.26 15.23
CA PRO A 52 -3.39 -12.38 14.79
C PRO A 52 -4.25 -11.20 15.24
N GLU A 53 -5.12 -10.72 14.36
CA GLU A 53 -6.15 -9.68 14.57
C GLU A 53 -5.63 -8.38 15.21
N THR A 54 -4.33 -8.12 15.13
CA THR A 54 -3.69 -7.01 15.84
C THR A 54 -3.51 -5.78 14.97
N VAL A 55 -3.09 -5.97 13.71
CA VAL A 55 -2.73 -4.86 12.81
C VAL A 55 -3.85 -4.59 11.82
N SER A 56 -4.32 -3.35 11.74
CA SER A 56 -5.38 -2.97 10.80
C SER A 56 -4.85 -2.83 9.38
N CYS A 57 -5.69 -3.04 8.36
CA CYS A 57 -5.30 -2.85 6.96
C CYS A 57 -5.03 -1.37 6.63
N ALA A 58 -5.66 -0.44 7.35
CA ALA A 58 -5.38 0.98 7.25
C ALA A 58 -3.95 1.32 7.68
N ASP A 59 -3.49 0.74 8.80
CA ASP A 59 -2.12 0.93 9.29
C ASP A 59 -1.09 0.31 8.35
N ILE A 60 -1.40 -0.85 7.77
CA ILE A 60 -0.53 -1.47 6.75
C ILE A 60 -0.33 -0.53 5.58
N LEU A 61 -1.39 0.09 5.05
CA LEU A 61 -1.28 1.06 3.97
C LEU A 61 -0.41 2.27 4.35
N ALA A 62 -0.61 2.81 5.56
CA ALA A 62 0.16 3.95 6.05
C ALA A 62 1.65 3.63 6.18
N ILE A 63 1.99 2.48 6.78
CA ILE A 63 3.37 2.04 6.99
C ILE A 63 4.02 1.67 5.66
N ALA A 64 3.34 0.90 4.81
CA ALA A 64 3.85 0.52 3.48
C ALA A 64 4.14 1.76 2.61
N ALA A 65 3.27 2.78 2.66
CA ALA A 65 3.51 4.04 1.96
C ALA A 65 4.75 4.75 2.50
N ARG A 66 4.87 4.91 3.82
CA ARG A 66 6.05 5.51 4.47
C ARG A 66 7.33 4.78 4.07
N ASP A 67 7.37 3.46 4.22
CA ASP A 67 8.57 2.68 3.96
C ASP A 67 8.94 2.68 2.47
N SER A 68 7.95 2.67 1.58
CA SER A 68 8.18 2.84 0.14
C SER A 68 8.84 4.19 -0.18
N THR A 69 8.38 5.29 0.44
CA THR A 69 9.01 6.61 0.23
C THR A 69 10.43 6.66 0.76
N VAL A 70 10.69 6.01 1.90
CA VAL A 70 12.02 5.93 2.50
C VAL A 70 12.96 5.13 1.60
N LEU A 71 12.54 3.94 1.13
CA LEU A 71 13.36 3.09 0.26
C LEU A 71 13.72 3.79 -1.06
N VAL A 72 12.76 4.45 -1.71
CA VAL A 72 13.01 5.18 -2.96
C VAL A 72 13.89 6.41 -2.72
N SER A 73 13.68 7.14 -1.62
CA SER A 73 14.48 8.33 -1.29
C SER A 73 15.91 7.97 -0.89
N ILE A 74 16.07 6.89 -0.13
CA ILE A 74 17.37 6.33 0.25
C ILE A 74 18.12 5.91 -1.01
N LEU A 75 17.49 5.25 -1.99
CA LEU A 75 18.15 4.94 -3.25
C LEU A 75 18.69 6.20 -3.94
N PHE A 76 17.96 7.31 -3.87
CA PHE A 76 18.40 8.58 -4.44
C PHE A 76 19.58 9.20 -3.66
N ILE A 77 19.53 9.17 -2.33
CA ILE A 77 20.61 9.68 -1.46
C ILE A 77 21.85 8.78 -1.56
N PHE A 78 21.69 7.46 -1.55
CA PHE A 78 22.77 6.50 -1.73
C PHE A 78 23.36 6.59 -3.13
N TRP A 79 22.55 6.73 -4.18
CA TRP A 79 23.10 6.99 -5.51
C TRP A 79 23.88 8.31 -5.53
N HIS A 80 23.35 9.41 -5.01
CA HIS A 80 24.09 10.68 -5.07
C HIS A 80 25.33 10.72 -4.15
N SER A 81 25.26 10.07 -2.98
CA SER A 81 26.30 10.15 -1.95
C SER A 81 27.32 9.02 -2.02
N LEU A 82 26.97 7.84 -2.54
CA LEU A 82 27.84 6.65 -2.61
C LEU A 82 28.28 6.29 -4.03
N TYR A 83 27.60 6.74 -5.09
CA TYR A 83 28.08 6.59 -6.48
C TYR A 83 29.46 7.20 -6.75
N PRO A 84 29.82 8.39 -6.21
CA PRO A 84 31.19 8.89 -6.38
C PRO A 84 32.22 8.00 -5.67
N TYR A 85 31.87 7.29 -4.59
CA TYR A 85 32.81 6.40 -3.87
C TYR A 85 32.91 5.00 -4.49
N LEU A 86 31.87 4.53 -5.18
CA LEU A 86 31.85 3.22 -5.85
C LEU A 86 32.54 3.22 -7.23
N ASN A 87 32.72 4.37 -7.88
CA ASN A 87 33.43 4.50 -9.17
C ASN A 87 34.89 5.00 -9.03
N LEU A 88 35.40 5.10 -7.80
CA LEU A 88 36.80 5.45 -7.50
C LEU A 88 37.68 4.22 -7.20
N GLY A 89 37.17 3.01 -7.46
CA GLY A 89 37.89 1.74 -7.33
C GLY A 89 38.17 1.09 -8.67
#